data_AF-A0A1A7YZ76-F1
#
_entry.id   AF-A0A1A7YZ76-F1
#
_cell.length_a   1.000
_cell.length_b   1.000
_cell.length_c   1.000
_cell.angle_alpha   90.00
_cell.angle_beta   90.00
_cell.angle_gamma   90.00
#
_symmetry.space_group_name_H-M   'P 1'
#
loop_
_entity.id
_entity.type
_entity.pdbx_description
1 polymer ?
#
loop_
_entity_poly.entity_id
_entity_poly.type
_entity_poly.pdbx_seq_one_letter_code
_entity_poly.pdbx_strand_id
1 'polypeptide(L)'
;MSEQTITVTVAYGSTKHSITVTSQDEGKGLTVKDLAEALNQATGVPPASQKLIFKGKSLKDLEESLSSYGVKEGCKLMMIGKRNSPEEEAELRKLKEIEKSVEQMAKKLENVDGELTGLKNGFLAKDLQAEALSKLDHRVKIAAEQFMKILEQIDAMNLPENFIDCRMKKKGLVKSVQDFLAQCDRIEACISDHLSKIQSKNLALA
;
A
#
# COMPACT_ATOMS: atom_id res chain seq x y z
N MET A 1 -42.09 -9.25 -27.98
CA MET A 1 -40.69 -8.94 -27.64
C MET A 1 -40.57 -9.05 -26.13
N SER A 2 -40.14 -10.19 -25.61
CA SER A 2 -40.16 -10.47 -24.17
C SER A 2 -38.79 -10.20 -23.57
N GLU A 3 -38.53 -8.93 -23.24
CA GLU A 3 -37.33 -8.54 -22.48
C GLU A 3 -37.43 -9.11 -21.07
N GLN A 4 -36.61 -10.10 -20.74
CA GLN A 4 -36.52 -10.60 -19.37
C GLN A 4 -35.63 -9.67 -18.56
N THR A 5 -36.27 -8.87 -17.71
CA THR A 5 -35.61 -8.00 -16.74
C THR A 5 -35.78 -8.59 -15.35
N ILE A 6 -34.69 -8.75 -14.61
CA ILE A 6 -34.79 -9.05 -13.17
C ILE A 6 -34.01 -8.02 -12.37
N THR A 7 -34.56 -7.66 -11.22
CA THR A 7 -33.85 -6.86 -10.24
C THR A 7 -33.45 -7.74 -9.06
N VAL A 8 -32.16 -7.73 -8.71
CA VAL A 8 -31.61 -8.48 -7.57
C VAL A 8 -30.90 -7.55 -6.60
N THR A 9 -31.04 -7.84 -5.31
CA THR A 9 -30.32 -7.09 -4.27
C THR A 9 -29.06 -7.83 -3.89
N VAL A 10 -27.91 -7.21 -4.10
CA VAL A 10 -26.60 -7.77 -3.81
C VAL A 10 -26.01 -7.07 -2.60
N ALA A 11 -25.79 -7.82 -1.51
CA ALA A 11 -25.08 -7.35 -0.34
C ALA A 11 -23.57 -7.45 -0.58
N TYR A 12 -22.88 -6.31 -0.55
CA TYR A 12 -21.43 -6.21 -0.65
C TYR A 12 -20.88 -5.49 0.60
N GLY A 13 -20.19 -6.24 1.47
CA GLY A 13 -19.74 -5.72 2.76
C GLY A 13 -20.91 -5.29 3.65
N SER A 14 -20.92 -4.02 4.06
CA SER A 14 -22.00 -3.40 4.83
C SER A 14 -23.07 -2.72 3.96
N THR A 15 -22.83 -2.61 2.66
CA THR A 15 -23.71 -1.92 1.70
C THR A 15 -24.53 -2.89 0.85
N LYS A 16 -25.74 -2.49 0.46
CA LYS A 16 -26.62 -3.26 -0.43
C LYS A 16 -26.77 -2.51 -1.75
N HIS A 17 -26.51 -3.18 -2.85
CA HIS A 17 -26.66 -2.65 -4.20
C HIS A 17 -27.86 -3.32 -4.87
N SER A 18 -28.77 -2.53 -5.44
CA SER A 18 -29.84 -3.07 -6.28
C SER A 18 -29.32 -3.09 -7.72
N ILE A 19 -29.22 -4.28 -8.30
CA ILE A 19 -28.71 -4.50 -9.65
C ILE A 19 -29.86 -4.98 -10.53
N THR A 20 -30.12 -4.26 -11.60
CA THR A 20 -31.11 -4.63 -12.60
C THR A 20 -30.36 -5.16 -13.82
N VAL A 21 -30.71 -6.38 -14.23
CA VAL A 21 -30.08 -7.06 -15.36
C VAL A 21 -31.17 -7.36 -16.39
N THR A 22 -30.91 -6.96 -17.63
CA THR A 22 -31.80 -7.12 -18.80
C THR A 22 -31.20 -8.12 -19.77
N SER A 23 -31.92 -9.19 -20.13
CA SER A 23 -31.47 -10.12 -21.18
C SER A 23 -31.70 -9.51 -22.55
N GLN A 24 -30.66 -9.48 -23.37
CA GLN A 24 -30.69 -8.98 -24.76
C GLN A 24 -30.89 -10.08 -25.81
N ASP A 25 -30.89 -11.37 -25.41
CA ASP A 25 -30.85 -12.51 -26.33
C ASP A 25 -32.09 -13.40 -26.18
N GLU A 26 -32.75 -13.69 -27.30
CA GLU A 26 -34.13 -14.22 -27.42
C GLU A 26 -34.28 -15.73 -27.05
N GLY A 27 -33.51 -16.21 -26.08
CA GLY A 27 -33.54 -17.62 -25.66
C GLY A 27 -32.47 -18.03 -24.66
N LYS A 28 -31.43 -17.20 -24.47
CA LYS A 28 -30.48 -17.35 -23.36
C LYS A 28 -31.04 -16.62 -22.14
N GLY A 29 -31.51 -17.39 -21.17
CA GLY A 29 -31.87 -16.85 -19.86
C GLY A 29 -30.68 -16.08 -19.24
N LEU A 30 -30.98 -15.10 -18.39
CA LEU A 30 -29.98 -14.27 -17.71
C LEU A 30 -28.88 -15.12 -17.08
N THR A 31 -27.63 -14.83 -17.41
CA THR A 31 -26.49 -15.61 -16.93
C THR A 31 -25.82 -14.96 -15.73
N VAL A 32 -25.01 -15.74 -15.01
CA VAL A 32 -24.16 -15.20 -13.93
C VAL A 32 -23.19 -14.14 -14.49
N LYS A 33 -22.76 -14.27 -15.75
CA LYS A 33 -21.92 -13.26 -16.43
C LYS A 33 -22.57 -11.89 -16.52
N ASP A 34 -23.84 -11.81 -16.94
CA ASP A 34 -24.56 -10.55 -17.08
C ASP A 34 -24.70 -9.83 -15.73
N LEU A 35 -25.02 -10.61 -14.68
CA LEU A 35 -25.07 -10.09 -13.31
C LEU A 35 -23.70 -9.60 -12.84
N ALA A 36 -22.63 -10.33 -13.17
CA ALA A 36 -21.28 -9.97 -12.78
C ALA A 36 -20.79 -8.69 -13.50
N GLU A 37 -21.14 -8.50 -14.78
CA GLU A 37 -20.86 -7.26 -15.51
C GLU A 37 -21.65 -6.07 -14.95
N ALA A 38 -22.95 -6.23 -14.69
CA ALA A 38 -23.76 -5.18 -14.08
C ALA A 38 -23.24 -4.82 -12.67
N LEU A 39 -22.80 -5.81 -11.90
CA LEU A 39 -22.14 -5.60 -10.62
C LEU A 39 -20.78 -4.92 -10.75
N ASN A 40 -20.01 -5.23 -11.80
CA ASN A 40 -18.75 -4.56 -12.06
C ASN A 40 -18.99 -3.06 -12.32
N GLN A 41 -20.01 -2.72 -13.10
CA GLN A 41 -20.39 -1.32 -13.32
C GLN A 41 -20.88 -0.63 -12.04
N ALA A 42 -21.65 -1.33 -11.19
CA ALA A 42 -22.20 -0.74 -9.97
C ALA A 42 -21.21 -0.67 -8.79
N THR A 43 -20.32 -1.64 -8.67
CA THR A 43 -19.42 -1.80 -7.50
C THR A 43 -17.95 -1.52 -7.82
N GLY A 44 -17.56 -1.54 -9.10
CA GLY A 44 -16.18 -1.43 -9.57
C GLY A 44 -15.34 -2.69 -9.38
N VAL A 45 -15.95 -3.80 -8.94
CA VAL A 45 -15.24 -5.08 -8.73
C VAL A 45 -15.19 -5.85 -10.04
N PRO A 46 -14.01 -6.21 -10.58
CA PRO A 46 -13.94 -6.96 -11.83
C PRO A 46 -14.58 -8.35 -11.69
N PRO A 47 -15.28 -8.87 -12.72
CA PRO A 47 -16.06 -10.11 -12.64
C PRO A 47 -15.21 -11.33 -12.24
N ALA A 48 -13.92 -11.37 -12.63
CA ALA A 48 -12.99 -12.41 -12.22
C ALA A 48 -12.73 -12.46 -10.70
N SER A 49 -12.91 -11.34 -10.00
CA SER A 49 -12.72 -11.21 -8.55
C SER A 49 -14.03 -11.19 -7.77
N GLN A 50 -15.18 -11.28 -8.45
CA GLN A 50 -16.49 -11.38 -7.82
C GLN A 50 -16.79 -12.85 -7.47
N LYS A 51 -17.07 -13.13 -6.20
CA LYS A 51 -17.68 -14.38 -5.74
C LYS A 51 -19.11 -14.08 -5.33
N LEU A 52 -20.04 -14.50 -6.18
CA LEU A 52 -21.47 -14.41 -5.90
C LEU A 52 -21.89 -15.62 -5.08
N ILE A 53 -22.67 -15.39 -4.02
CA ILE A 53 -23.15 -16.41 -3.11
C ILE A 53 -24.66 -16.25 -2.97
N PHE A 54 -25.39 -17.32 -3.31
CA PHE A 54 -26.83 -17.39 -3.18
C PHE A 54 -27.23 -18.62 -2.40
N LYS A 55 -27.95 -18.44 -1.28
CA LYS A 55 -28.41 -19.53 -0.39
C LYS A 55 -27.30 -20.53 -0.02
N GLY A 56 -26.08 -20.04 0.22
CA GLY A 56 -24.92 -20.87 0.57
C GLY A 56 -24.19 -21.52 -0.62
N LYS A 57 -24.67 -21.35 -1.86
CA LYS A 57 -23.99 -21.81 -3.08
C LYS A 57 -23.19 -20.67 -3.71
N SER A 58 -21.93 -20.94 -4.06
CA SER A 58 -21.09 -19.98 -4.79
C SER A 58 -21.39 -20.10 -6.29
N LEU A 59 -21.85 -19.01 -6.92
CA LEU A 59 -22.05 -18.92 -8.36
C LEU A 59 -20.69 -18.57 -8.99
N LYS A 60 -19.95 -19.57 -9.43
CA LYS A 60 -18.66 -19.40 -10.13
C LYS A 60 -18.79 -19.59 -11.64
N ASP A 61 -19.80 -20.31 -12.07
CA ASP A 61 -20.04 -20.63 -13.47
C ASP A 61 -20.75 -19.46 -14.17
N LEU A 62 -19.94 -18.64 -14.84
CA LEU A 62 -20.39 -17.46 -15.59
C LEU A 62 -21.34 -17.81 -16.74
N GLU A 63 -21.23 -19.02 -17.29
CA GLU A 63 -22.06 -19.51 -18.40
C GLU A 63 -23.41 -20.08 -17.96
N GLU A 64 -23.61 -20.29 -16.66
CA GLU A 64 -24.84 -20.89 -16.16
C GLU A 64 -25.91 -19.83 -15.90
N SER A 65 -27.17 -20.20 -16.16
CA SER A 65 -28.30 -19.30 -15.99
C SER A 65 -28.60 -19.06 -14.51
N LEU A 66 -28.91 -17.81 -14.16
CA LEU A 66 -29.36 -17.42 -12.82
C LEU A 66 -30.58 -18.24 -12.35
N SER A 67 -31.45 -18.60 -13.28
CA SER A 67 -32.61 -19.46 -13.04
C SER A 67 -32.25 -20.87 -12.57
N SER A 68 -31.14 -21.45 -13.06
CA SER A 68 -30.64 -22.77 -12.62
C SER A 68 -30.25 -22.77 -11.14
N TYR A 69 -29.77 -21.63 -10.65
CA TYR A 69 -29.46 -21.42 -9.23
C TYR A 69 -30.69 -21.00 -8.39
N GLY A 70 -31.85 -20.83 -9.02
CA GLY A 70 -33.08 -20.38 -8.37
C GLY A 70 -33.09 -18.89 -8.03
N VAL A 71 -32.26 -18.09 -8.70
CA VAL A 71 -32.27 -16.63 -8.58
C VAL A 71 -33.43 -16.09 -9.41
N LYS A 72 -34.25 -15.25 -8.78
CA LYS A 72 -35.45 -14.61 -9.35
C LYS A 72 -35.47 -13.13 -9.02
N GLU A 73 -36.41 -12.39 -9.60
CA GLU A 73 -36.67 -11.01 -9.23
C GLU A 73 -36.90 -10.85 -7.71
N GLY A 74 -36.30 -9.82 -7.13
CA GLY A 74 -36.32 -9.53 -5.70
C GLY A 74 -35.42 -10.42 -4.84
N CYS A 75 -34.66 -11.34 -5.43
CA CYS A 75 -33.76 -12.20 -4.66
C CYS A 75 -32.59 -11.41 -4.06
N LYS A 76 -32.16 -11.87 -2.88
CA LYS A 76 -30.98 -11.35 -2.20
C LYS A 76 -29.79 -12.27 -2.41
N LEU A 77 -28.71 -11.74 -2.96
CA LEU A 77 -27.42 -12.41 -3.09
C LEU A 77 -26.40 -11.71 -2.20
N MET A 78 -25.35 -12.43 -1.82
CA MET A 78 -24.16 -11.84 -1.24
C MET A 78 -23.06 -11.85 -2.29
N MET A 79 -22.35 -10.74 -2.44
CA MET A 79 -21.13 -10.68 -3.22
C MET A 79 -19.95 -10.52 -2.29
N ILE A 80 -18.93 -11.33 -2.50
CA ILE A 80 -17.62 -11.18 -1.90
C ILE A 80 -16.66 -10.92 -3.04
N GLY A 81 -16.06 -9.74 -3.07
CA GLY A 81 -15.04 -9.41 -4.06
C GLY A 81 -14.25 -8.22 -3.58
N LYS A 82 -13.02 -8.08 -4.05
CA LYS A 82 -12.23 -6.88 -3.76
C LYS A 82 -12.27 -6.00 -5.00
N ARG A 83 -12.52 -4.71 -4.83
CA ARG A 83 -12.39 -3.73 -5.92
C ARG A 83 -11.01 -3.82 -6.57
N ASN A 84 -10.01 -4.11 -5.75
CA ASN A 84 -8.64 -4.30 -6.19
C ASN A 84 -8.48 -5.65 -6.88
N SER A 85 -7.87 -5.64 -8.07
CA SER A 85 -7.55 -6.86 -8.80
C SER A 85 -6.56 -7.73 -8.01
N PRO A 86 -6.46 -9.05 -8.26
CA PRO A 86 -5.43 -9.88 -7.63
C PRO A 86 -4.00 -9.36 -7.87
N GLU A 87 -3.77 -8.70 -9.00
CA GLU A 87 -2.50 -8.03 -9.33
C GLU A 87 -2.29 -6.79 -8.44
N GLU A 88 -3.33 -6.00 -8.24
CA GLU A 88 -3.28 -4.83 -7.35
C GLU A 88 -3.06 -5.24 -5.89
N GLU A 89 -3.68 -6.33 -5.42
CA GLU A 89 -3.41 -6.87 -4.08
C GLU A 89 -1.96 -7.32 -3.92
N ALA A 90 -1.35 -7.91 -4.96
CA ALA A 90 0.05 -8.30 -4.93
C ALA A 90 0.98 -7.08 -4.82
N GLU A 91 0.72 -6.04 -5.61
CA GLU A 91 1.45 -4.76 -5.54
C GLU A 91 1.23 -4.05 -4.20
N LEU A 92 0.01 -4.06 -3.66
CA LEU A 92 -0.30 -3.46 -2.36
C LEU A 92 0.40 -4.21 -1.21
N ARG A 93 0.57 -5.53 -1.32
CA ARG A 93 1.36 -6.31 -0.35
C ARG A 93 2.82 -5.90 -0.37
N LYS A 94 3.44 -5.79 -1.56
CA LYS A 94 4.82 -5.29 -1.70
C LYS A 94 4.97 -3.90 -1.09
N LEU A 95 4.06 -2.97 -1.39
CA LEU A 95 4.03 -1.63 -0.80
C LEU A 95 3.97 -1.66 0.73
N LYS A 96 3.17 -2.57 1.32
CA LYS A 96 3.09 -2.74 2.78
C LYS A 96 4.38 -3.33 3.38
N GLU A 97 5.08 -4.21 2.67
CA GLU A 97 6.37 -4.75 3.13
C GLU A 97 7.46 -3.67 3.09
N ILE A 98 7.47 -2.85 2.05
CA ILE A 98 8.38 -1.71 1.94
C ILE A 98 8.07 -0.69 3.06
N GLU A 99 6.80 -0.38 3.31
CA GLU A 99 6.36 0.49 4.41
C GLU A 99 6.89 0.01 5.78
N LYS A 100 6.80 -1.30 6.07
CA LYS A 100 7.40 -1.88 7.27
C LYS A 100 8.91 -1.72 7.32
N SER A 101 9.58 -1.88 6.17
CA SER A 101 11.03 -1.73 6.06
C SER A 101 11.48 -0.29 6.31
N VAL A 102 10.72 0.69 5.78
CA VAL A 102 10.90 2.13 6.05
C VAL A 102 10.71 2.43 7.53
N GLU A 103 9.66 1.91 8.17
CA GLU A 103 9.42 2.15 9.60
C GLU A 103 10.54 1.56 10.48
N GLN A 104 11.07 0.39 10.12
CA GLN A 104 12.23 -0.19 10.82
C GLN A 104 13.50 0.65 10.65
N MET A 105 13.73 1.20 9.45
CA MET A 105 14.84 2.12 9.20
C MET A 105 14.68 3.43 9.97
N ALA A 106 13.48 3.99 9.99
CA ALA A 106 13.16 5.20 10.75
C ALA A 106 13.50 5.03 12.24
N LYS A 107 13.12 3.90 12.86
CA LYS A 107 13.48 3.60 14.26
C LYS A 107 14.98 3.54 14.48
N LYS A 108 15.74 3.01 13.52
CA LYS A 108 17.21 3.01 13.59
C LYS A 108 17.78 4.42 13.52
N LEU A 109 17.18 5.29 12.69
CA LEU A 109 17.57 6.68 12.56
C LEU A 109 17.27 7.48 13.83
N GLU A 110 16.10 7.28 14.45
CA GLU A 110 15.75 7.89 15.74
C GLU A 110 16.72 7.49 16.86
N ASN A 111 17.14 6.23 16.91
CA ASN A 111 18.15 5.80 17.87
C ASN A 111 19.48 6.52 17.66
N VAL A 112 19.91 6.70 16.41
CA VAL A 112 21.12 7.42 16.04
C VAL A 112 21.03 8.90 16.43
N ASP A 113 19.87 9.54 16.21
CA ASP A 113 19.63 10.93 16.61
C ASP A 113 19.62 11.11 18.14
N GLY A 114 19.05 10.14 18.87
CA GLY A 114 19.08 10.09 20.33
C GLY A 114 20.51 9.94 20.88
N GLU A 115 21.30 9.03 20.28
CA GLU A 115 22.72 8.84 20.60
C GLU A 115 23.52 10.13 20.32
N LEU A 116 23.28 10.80 19.19
CA LEU A 116 23.91 12.07 18.83
C LEU A 116 23.58 13.17 19.86
N THR A 117 22.32 13.30 20.24
CA THR A 117 21.88 14.27 21.25
C THR A 117 22.51 13.99 22.61
N GLY A 118 22.59 12.71 22.99
CA GLY A 118 23.28 12.28 24.21
C GLY A 118 24.77 12.62 24.21
N LEU A 119 25.46 12.43 23.08
CA LEU A 119 26.87 12.81 22.94
C LEU A 119 27.09 14.32 22.99
N LYS A 120 26.18 15.10 22.38
CA LYS A 120 26.23 16.57 22.36
C LYS A 120 26.08 17.18 23.75
N ASN A 121 25.20 16.60 24.59
CA ASN A 121 24.93 17.08 25.95
C ASN A 121 25.76 16.37 27.03
N GLY A 122 26.49 15.31 26.67
CA GLY A 122 27.27 14.49 27.58
C GLY A 122 28.64 15.08 27.90
N PHE A 123 29.25 14.56 28.97
CA PHE A 123 30.58 14.97 29.46
C PHE A 123 31.71 14.02 29.00
N LEU A 124 31.51 13.32 27.87
CA LEU A 124 32.53 12.42 27.34
C LEU A 124 33.79 13.19 26.93
N ALA A 125 34.95 12.57 27.12
CA ALA A 125 36.23 13.13 26.67
C ALA A 125 36.20 13.36 25.15
N LYS A 126 36.82 14.45 24.69
CA LYS A 126 36.77 14.89 23.28
C LYS A 126 37.21 13.81 22.28
N ASP A 127 38.24 13.03 22.62
CA ASP A 127 38.74 11.97 21.74
C ASP A 127 37.72 10.82 21.61
N LEU A 128 37.05 10.47 22.72
CA LEU A 128 35.97 9.47 22.72
C LEU A 128 34.70 9.98 22.05
N GLN A 129 34.40 11.29 22.17
CA GLN A 129 33.28 11.92 21.44
C GLN A 129 33.53 11.89 19.92
N ALA A 130 34.74 12.18 19.46
CA ALA A 130 35.08 12.14 18.04
C ALA A 130 34.94 10.73 17.46
N GLU A 131 35.41 9.70 18.17
CA GLU A 131 35.24 8.32 17.73
C GLU A 131 33.77 7.90 17.69
N ALA A 132 32.97 8.26 18.71
CA ALA A 132 31.55 7.95 18.76
C ALA A 132 30.76 8.65 17.65
N LEU A 133 31.07 9.93 17.38
CA LEU A 133 30.49 10.71 16.29
C LEU A 133 30.83 10.12 14.92
N SER A 134 32.07 9.65 14.71
CA SER A 134 32.46 8.99 13.46
C SER A 134 31.71 7.67 13.25
N LYS A 135 31.46 6.90 14.31
CA LYS A 135 30.62 5.68 14.24
C LYS A 135 29.17 6.01 13.91
N LEU A 136 28.62 7.09 14.48
CA LEU A 136 27.27 7.57 14.16
C LEU A 136 27.17 8.03 12.70
N ASP A 137 28.14 8.81 12.21
CA ASP A 137 28.20 9.26 10.82
C ASP A 137 28.11 8.09 9.84
N HIS A 138 28.89 7.04 10.07
CA HIS A 138 28.85 5.84 9.25
C HIS A 138 27.47 5.14 9.30
N ARG A 139 26.84 5.08 10.48
CA ARG A 139 25.50 4.51 10.64
C ARG A 139 24.42 5.32 9.91
N VAL A 140 24.51 6.65 9.94
CA VAL A 140 23.59 7.55 9.19
C VAL A 140 23.74 7.31 7.69
N LYS A 141 24.97 7.24 7.18
CA LYS A 141 25.25 6.98 5.75
C LYS A 141 24.69 5.65 5.28
N ILE A 142 24.87 4.59 6.07
CA ILE A 142 24.28 3.28 5.78
C ILE A 142 22.75 3.36 5.76
N ALA A 143 22.13 4.08 6.70
CA ALA A 143 20.68 4.26 6.74
C ALA A 143 20.18 5.05 5.51
N ALA A 144 20.88 6.12 5.13
CA ALA A 144 20.57 6.89 3.92
C ALA A 144 20.65 6.04 2.65
N GLU A 145 21.68 5.20 2.52
CA GLU A 145 21.80 4.27 1.39
C GLU A 145 20.66 3.24 1.36
N GLN A 146 20.24 2.73 2.53
CA GLN A 146 19.09 1.84 2.63
C GLN A 146 17.79 2.52 2.21
N PHE A 147 17.58 3.78 2.59
CA PHE A 147 16.43 4.58 2.15
C PHE A 147 16.46 4.82 0.63
N MET A 148 17.62 5.10 0.04
CA MET A 148 17.77 5.21 -1.42
C MET A 148 17.41 3.91 -2.14
N LYS A 149 17.91 2.76 -1.66
CA LYS A 149 17.55 1.44 -2.22
C LYS A 149 16.05 1.17 -2.16
N ILE A 150 15.40 1.57 -1.07
CA ILE A 150 13.93 1.47 -0.93
C ILE A 150 13.24 2.38 -1.97
N LEU A 151 13.72 3.60 -2.15
CA LEU A 151 13.16 4.54 -3.12
C LEU A 151 13.28 4.01 -4.55
N GLU A 152 14.43 3.43 -4.92
CA GLU A 152 14.63 2.74 -6.20
C GLU A 152 13.66 1.57 -6.40
N GLN A 153 13.45 0.74 -5.37
CA GLN A 153 12.48 -0.36 -5.41
C GLN A 153 11.05 0.17 -5.61
N ILE A 154 10.71 1.28 -4.96
CA ILE A 154 9.40 1.91 -5.11
C ILE A 154 9.21 2.44 -6.53
N ASP A 155 10.22 3.09 -7.09
CA ASP A 155 10.16 3.66 -8.43
C ASP A 155 10.12 2.59 -9.52
N ALA A 156 10.80 1.46 -9.32
CA ALA A 156 10.74 0.30 -10.22
C ALA A 156 9.34 -0.35 -10.32
N MET A 157 8.43 -0.08 -9.38
CA MET A 157 7.04 -0.57 -9.45
C MET A 157 6.25 0.19 -10.53
N ASN A 158 5.90 -0.53 -11.61
CA ASN A 158 4.99 -0.05 -12.65
C ASN A 158 3.54 -0.25 -12.22
N LEU A 159 2.88 0.85 -11.84
CA LEU A 159 1.48 0.85 -11.42
C LEU A 159 0.58 1.37 -12.56
N PRO A 160 -0.32 0.53 -13.13
CA PRO A 160 -1.26 0.95 -14.14
C PRO A 160 -2.26 1.98 -13.60
N GLU A 161 -2.88 2.77 -14.49
CA GLU A 161 -3.69 3.94 -14.13
C GLU A 161 -4.94 3.62 -13.30
N ASN A 162 -5.44 2.40 -13.42
CA ASN A 162 -6.56 1.89 -12.65
C ASN A 162 -6.23 1.62 -11.17
N PHE A 163 -4.95 1.52 -10.77
CA PHE A 163 -4.54 1.26 -9.39
C PHE A 163 -4.37 2.54 -8.58
N ILE A 164 -5.48 3.27 -8.39
CA ILE A 164 -5.49 4.59 -7.74
C ILE A 164 -4.96 4.49 -6.30
N ASP A 165 -5.39 3.47 -5.54
CA ASP A 165 -4.97 3.27 -4.15
C ASP A 165 -3.47 2.97 -4.04
N CYS A 166 -2.95 2.06 -4.88
CA CYS A 166 -1.52 1.77 -4.94
C CYS A 166 -0.71 3.01 -5.32
N ARG A 167 -1.17 3.82 -6.28
CA ARG A 167 -0.48 5.06 -6.67
C ARG A 167 -0.43 6.08 -5.54
N MET A 168 -1.56 6.29 -4.85
CA MET A 168 -1.62 7.18 -3.70
C MET A 168 -0.68 6.71 -2.59
N LYS A 169 -0.68 5.40 -2.31
CA LYS A 169 0.19 4.79 -1.30
C LYS A 169 1.68 4.86 -1.69
N LYS A 170 2.02 4.58 -2.96
CA LYS A 170 3.38 4.77 -3.52
C LYS A 170 3.84 6.21 -3.31
N LYS A 171 3.03 7.20 -3.70
CA LYS A 171 3.36 8.62 -3.55
C LYS A 171 3.59 9.02 -2.08
N GLY A 172 2.73 8.54 -1.18
CA GLY A 172 2.89 8.76 0.26
C GLY A 172 4.20 8.18 0.79
N LEU A 173 4.53 6.94 0.39
CA LEU A 173 5.74 6.26 0.81
C LEU A 173 7.02 6.94 0.29
N VAL A 174 7.04 7.36 -0.99
CA VAL A 174 8.14 8.14 -1.57
C VAL A 174 8.37 9.42 -0.76
N LYS A 175 7.29 10.15 -0.46
CA LYS A 175 7.39 11.38 0.34
C LYS A 175 7.97 11.11 1.73
N SER A 176 7.48 10.08 2.42
CA SER A 176 8.02 9.69 3.73
C SER A 176 9.50 9.32 3.67
N VAL A 177 9.93 8.56 2.66
CA VAL A 177 11.35 8.19 2.49
C VAL A 177 12.21 9.42 2.22
N GLN A 178 11.74 10.36 1.40
CA GLN A 178 12.42 11.63 1.16
C GLN A 178 12.54 12.48 2.43
N ASP A 179 11.48 12.52 3.26
CA ASP A 179 11.50 13.21 4.54
C ASP A 179 12.53 12.58 5.50
N PHE A 180 12.69 11.24 5.50
CA PHE A 180 13.73 10.56 6.27
C PHE A 180 15.14 10.77 5.72
N LEU A 181 15.32 10.80 4.39
CA LEU A 181 16.61 11.15 3.78
C LEU A 181 17.04 12.56 4.18
N ALA A 182 16.12 13.52 4.14
CA ALA A 182 16.39 14.88 4.60
C ALA A 182 16.73 14.94 6.11
N GLN A 183 16.19 14.03 6.92
CA GLN A 183 16.60 13.89 8.32
C GLN A 183 18.01 13.33 8.44
N CYS A 184 18.37 12.29 7.67
CA CYS A 184 19.73 11.77 7.62
C CYS A 184 20.74 12.88 7.28
N ASP A 185 20.47 13.69 6.25
CA ASP A 185 21.35 14.79 5.84
C ASP A 185 21.56 15.82 6.96
N ARG A 186 20.50 16.13 7.72
CA ARG A 186 20.58 17.04 8.88
C ARG A 186 21.43 16.46 10.01
N ILE A 187 21.25 15.17 10.30
CA ILE A 187 22.02 14.47 11.33
C ILE A 187 23.49 14.40 10.92
N GLU A 188 23.79 14.07 9.66
CA GLU A 188 25.15 14.03 9.11
C GLU A 188 25.82 15.42 9.17
N ALA A 189 25.10 16.48 8.78
CA ALA A 189 25.59 17.85 8.90
C ALA A 189 25.87 18.24 10.36
N CYS A 190 25.00 17.83 11.29
CA CYS A 190 25.20 18.09 12.71
C CYS A 190 26.43 17.35 13.27
N ILE A 191 26.63 16.09 12.88
CA ILE A 191 27.81 15.30 13.27
C ILE A 191 29.09 15.95 12.74
N SER A 192 29.10 16.33 11.46
CA SER A 192 30.25 16.95 10.80
C SER A 192 30.64 18.30 11.42
N ASP A 193 29.66 19.14 11.75
CA ASP A 193 29.88 20.40 12.48
C ASP A 193 30.49 20.15 13.88
N HIS A 194 29.98 19.15 14.59
CA HIS A 194 30.45 18.84 15.93
C HIS A 194 31.88 18.27 15.93
N LEU A 195 32.19 17.39 14.97
CA LEU A 195 33.55 16.88 14.75
C LEU A 195 34.54 18.01 14.45
N SER A 196 34.16 18.94 13.58
CA SER A 196 34.98 20.11 13.22
C SER A 196 35.27 21.01 14.42
N LYS A 197 34.28 21.20 15.32
CA LYS A 197 34.44 21.97 16.56
C LYS A 197 35.37 21.30 17.58
N ILE A 198 35.38 19.97 17.62
CA ILE A 198 36.28 19.22 18.51
C ILE A 198 37.73 19.34 18.00
N GLN A 199 37.96 19.15 16.69
CA GLN A 199 39.30 19.22 16.09
C GLN A 199 39.91 20.63 16.16
N SER A 200 39.14 21.67 15.86
CA SER A 200 39.62 23.07 15.93
C SER A 200 40.02 23.49 17.34
N LYS A 201 39.33 23.03 18.38
CA LYS A 201 39.70 23.28 19.77
C LYS A 201 40.95 22.53 20.22
N ASN A 202 41.23 21.35 19.67
CA ASN A 202 42.48 20.63 19.99
C ASN A 202 43.70 21.30 19.34
N LEU A 203 43.54 21.90 18.15
CA LEU A 203 44.63 22.65 17.50
C LEU A 203 44.97 23.98 18.18
N ALA A 204 44.02 24.59 18.88
CA ALA A 204 44.23 25.87 19.59
C ALA A 204 44.86 25.71 21.00
N LEU A 205 45.00 24.47 21.48
CA LEU A 205 45.52 24.12 22.80
C LEU A 205 46.90 23.42 22.74
N ALA A 206 47.45 23.23 21.54
CA ALA A 206 48.81 22.75 21.27
C ALA A 206 49.72 23.92 20.90
#